data_AF-A0A258X0H6-F1
#
_entry.id   AF-A0A258X0H6-F1
#
_cell.length_a   1.000
_cell.length_b   1.000
_cell.length_c   1.000
_cell.angle_alpha   90.00
_cell.angle_beta   90.00
_cell.angle_gamma   90.00
#
_symmetry.space_group_name_H-M   'P 1'
#
loop_
_entity.id
_entity.type
_entity.pdbx_description
1 polymer ?
#
loop_
_entity_poly.entity_id
_entity_poly.type
_entity_poly.pdbx_seq_one_letter_code
_entity_poly.pdbx_strand_id
1 'polypeptide(L)'
;MKIISVLILLCAYISANNIEITIIYGNDMPDKVVNTTYDEGATTALDLLKQVSDVVTAKKGRFTFVRSIDGVEWNEQKFGWFYLMDGKSVKKMAENYVLKNEKSMMWVYKVEACY
;
A
#
# COMPACT_ATOMS: atom_id res chain seq x y z
N MET A 1 -37.98 -28.78 32.51
CA MET A 1 -37.31 -27.56 32.00
C MET A 1 -35.94 -27.96 31.46
N LYS A 2 -35.70 -27.82 30.15
CA LYS A 2 -34.38 -27.99 29.54
C LYS A 2 -34.14 -26.76 28.67
N ILE A 3 -33.29 -25.87 29.14
CA ILE A 3 -32.87 -24.66 28.42
C ILE A 3 -31.76 -25.11 27.47
N ILE A 4 -32.07 -25.17 26.18
CA ILE A 4 -31.08 -25.41 25.12
C ILE A 4 -30.48 -24.04 24.80
N SER A 5 -29.32 -23.74 25.37
CA SER A 5 -28.55 -22.55 25.01
C SER A 5 -27.90 -22.77 23.65
N VAL A 6 -28.45 -22.15 22.61
CA VAL A 6 -27.85 -22.08 21.27
C VAL A 6 -26.79 -20.98 21.30
N LEU A 7 -25.52 -21.38 21.31
CA LEU A 7 -24.39 -20.46 21.18
C LEU A 7 -24.26 -20.07 19.71
N ILE A 8 -24.81 -18.90 19.34
CA ILE A 8 -24.66 -18.34 17.99
C ILE A 8 -23.23 -17.81 17.88
N LEU A 9 -22.35 -18.60 17.27
CA LEU A 9 -21.02 -18.15 16.88
C LEU A 9 -21.20 -17.17 15.71
N LEU A 10 -21.19 -15.86 16.01
CA LEU A 10 -21.21 -14.82 15.00
C LEU A 10 -19.84 -14.83 14.30
N CYS A 11 -19.69 -15.66 13.28
CA CYS A 11 -18.53 -15.60 12.41
C CYS A 11 -18.67 -14.30 11.61
N ALA A 12 -17.95 -13.26 12.03
CA ALA A 12 -17.83 -12.05 11.23
C ALA A 12 -17.25 -12.46 9.87
N TYR A 13 -18.04 -12.32 8.81
CA TYR A 13 -17.54 -12.46 7.45
C TYR A 13 -16.62 -11.27 7.21
N ILE A 14 -15.32 -11.45 7.46
CA ILE A 14 -14.31 -10.49 7.02
C ILE A 14 -14.28 -10.63 5.49
N SER A 15 -14.98 -9.73 4.81
CA SER A 15 -14.90 -9.60 3.36
C SER A 15 -13.54 -8.97 3.04
N ALA A 16 -12.53 -9.81 2.88
CA ALA A 16 -11.21 -9.36 2.44
C ALA A 16 -11.34 -8.84 1.00
N ASN A 17 -11.02 -7.57 0.78
CA ASN A 17 -11.11 -6.95 -0.54
C ASN A 17 -9.83 -7.25 -1.33
N ASN A 18 -9.97 -7.73 -2.57
CA ASN A 18 -8.82 -7.95 -3.45
C ASN A 18 -8.35 -6.63 -4.07
N ILE A 19 -7.03 -6.50 -4.22
CA ILE A 19 -6.35 -5.36 -4.84
C ILE A 19 -5.12 -5.83 -5.61
N GLU A 20 -4.92 -5.25 -6.79
CA GLU A 20 -3.68 -5.39 -7.55
C GLU A 20 -2.68 -4.30 -7.12
N ILE A 21 -1.45 -4.68 -6.84
CA ILE A 21 -0.38 -3.76 -6.49
C ILE A 21 0.71 -3.87 -7.54
N THR A 22 1.03 -2.73 -8.15
CA THR A 22 2.12 -2.60 -9.13
C THR A 22 3.22 -1.73 -8.56
N ILE A 23 4.46 -2.19 -8.60
CA ILE A 23 5.65 -1.44 -8.17
C ILE A 23 6.56 -1.31 -9.38
N ILE A 24 6.72 -0.07 -9.84
CA ILE A 24 7.55 0.30 -10.97
C ILE A 24 8.88 0.83 -10.42
N TYR A 25 9.93 0.02 -10.51
CA TYR A 25 11.26 0.37 -9.99
C TYR A 25 12.08 1.24 -10.95
N GLY A 26 11.51 1.59 -12.11
CA GLY A 26 12.22 2.29 -13.17
C GLY A 26 13.21 1.35 -13.85
N ASN A 27 14.46 1.78 -14.00
CA ASN A 27 15.49 0.98 -14.69
C ASN A 27 16.33 0.12 -13.73
N ASP A 28 16.06 0.17 -12.42
CA ASP A 28 16.91 -0.48 -11.41
C ASP A 28 16.62 -2.00 -11.32
N MET A 29 15.37 -2.44 -11.56
CA MET A 29 14.99 -3.86 -11.63
C MET A 29 13.62 -4.06 -12.31
N PRO A 30 13.22 -5.30 -12.68
CA PRO A 30 11.91 -5.57 -13.25
C PRO A 30 10.76 -5.17 -12.32
N ASP A 31 9.70 -4.62 -12.91
CA ASP A 31 8.48 -4.26 -12.20
C ASP A 31 7.84 -5.47 -11.52
N LYS A 32 7.17 -5.21 -10.40
CA LYS A 32 6.50 -6.22 -9.59
C LYS A 32 4.99 -5.99 -9.60
N VAL A 33 4.24 -7.04 -9.92
CA VAL A 33 2.76 -7.04 -9.86
C VAL A 33 2.32 -8.15 -8.92
N VAL A 34 1.52 -7.80 -7.91
CA VAL A 34 1.03 -8.74 -6.89
C VAL A 34 -0.45 -8.50 -6.66
N ASN A 35 -1.23 -9.58 -6.65
CA ASN A 35 -2.60 -9.55 -6.15
C ASN A 35 -2.60 -9.95 -4.67
N THR A 36 -3.25 -9.14 -3.84
CA THR A 36 -3.38 -9.40 -2.40
C THR A 36 -4.74 -8.96 -1.90
N THR A 37 -5.01 -9.21 -0.63
CA THR A 37 -6.22 -8.75 0.06
C THR A 37 -5.91 -7.72 1.14
N TYR A 38 -6.88 -6.87 1.44
CA TYR A 38 -6.85 -5.90 2.54
C TYR A 38 -8.14 -5.87 3.35
N ASP A 39 -8.04 -5.39 4.59
CA ASP A 39 -9.17 -5.14 5.47
C ASP A 39 -9.67 -3.72 5.26
N GLU A 40 -10.86 -3.59 4.68
CA GLU A 40 -11.51 -2.31 4.43
C GLU A 40 -11.67 -1.51 5.73
N GLY A 41 -11.28 -0.23 5.69
CA GLY A 41 -11.37 0.68 6.82
C GLY A 41 -10.28 0.51 7.89
N ALA A 42 -9.44 -0.54 7.79
CA ALA A 42 -8.36 -0.81 8.75
C ALA A 42 -6.96 -0.71 8.12
N THR A 43 -6.80 -1.13 6.86
CA THR A 43 -5.50 -1.12 6.18
C THR A 43 -5.21 0.24 5.55
N THR A 44 -4.01 0.80 5.78
CA THR A 44 -3.53 1.98 5.03
C THR A 44 -2.74 1.57 3.78
N ALA A 45 -2.56 2.49 2.83
CA ALA A 45 -1.75 2.23 1.64
C ALA A 45 -0.29 1.87 1.97
N LEU A 46 0.25 2.43 3.07
CA LEU A 46 1.60 2.08 3.52
C LEU A 46 1.65 0.67 4.14
N ASP A 47 0.64 0.28 4.92
CA ASP A 47 0.55 -1.07 5.48
C ASP A 47 0.46 -2.11 4.36
N LEU A 48 -0.37 -1.82 3.36
CA LEU A 48 -0.55 -2.68 2.21
C LEU A 48 0.74 -2.84 1.40
N LEU A 49 1.52 -1.76 1.22
CA LEU A 49 2.83 -1.86 0.56
C LEU A 49 3.80 -2.74 1.36
N LYS A 50 3.86 -2.55 2.69
CA LYS A 50 4.71 -3.33 3.60
C LYS A 50 4.32 -4.81 3.68
N GLN A 51 3.06 -5.14 3.40
CA GLN A 51 2.60 -6.51 3.33
C GLN A 51 3.22 -7.27 2.15
N VAL A 52 3.51 -6.59 1.04
CA VAL A 52 3.96 -7.24 -0.20
C VAL A 52 5.43 -7.00 -0.54
N SER A 53 6.09 -6.02 0.08
CA SER A 53 7.47 -5.64 -0.20
C SER A 53 8.22 -5.22 1.07
N ASP A 54 9.56 -5.29 1.03
CA ASP A 54 10.40 -4.69 2.06
C ASP A 54 10.44 -3.16 1.87
N VAL A 55 10.09 -2.40 2.90
CA VAL A 55 9.92 -0.94 2.79
C VAL A 55 10.66 -0.24 3.91
N VAL A 56 11.64 0.58 3.53
CA VAL A 56 12.27 1.51 4.47
C VAL A 56 11.58 2.87 4.37
N THR A 57 11.23 3.43 5.52
CA THR A 57 10.60 4.76 5.61
C THR A 57 11.44 5.72 6.43
N ALA A 58 11.35 7.02 6.12
CA ALA A 58 11.93 8.08 6.93
C ALA A 58 10.88 9.14 7.28
N LYS A 59 10.94 9.64 8.52
CA LYS A 59 10.11 10.76 8.96
C LYS A 59 10.80 12.08 8.64
N LYS A 60 10.05 13.04 8.11
CA LYS A 60 10.46 14.44 7.98
C LYS A 60 9.34 15.34 8.49
N GLY A 61 9.53 15.85 9.71
CA GLY A 61 8.47 16.51 10.46
C GLY A 61 7.31 15.54 10.74
N ARG A 62 6.10 15.90 10.31
CA ARG A 62 4.87 15.11 10.51
C ARG A 62 4.57 14.10 9.41
N PHE A 63 5.47 13.93 8.44
CA PHE A 63 5.24 13.13 7.25
C PHE A 63 6.19 11.93 7.22
N THR A 64 5.65 10.74 6.93
CA THR A 64 6.43 9.53 6.66
C THR A 64 6.59 9.32 5.15
N PHE A 65 7.83 9.35 4.68
CA PHE A 65 8.19 9.12 3.27
C PHE A 65 8.73 7.70 3.08
N VAL A 66 8.39 7.07 1.96
CA VAL A 66 9.03 5.82 1.52
C VAL A 66 10.40 6.16 0.93
N ARG A 67 11.44 5.57 1.51
CA ARG A 67 12.84 5.76 1.12
C ARG A 67 13.32 4.65 0.20
N SER A 68 12.92 3.42 0.45
CA SER A 68 13.21 2.30 -0.44
C SER A 68 12.06 1.31 -0.47
N ILE A 69 11.99 0.58 -1.58
CA ILE A 69 11.12 -0.58 -1.76
C ILE A 69 11.99 -1.68 -2.35
N ASP A 70 12.03 -2.84 -1.68
CA ASP A 70 12.82 -4.02 -2.07
C ASP A 70 14.31 -3.68 -2.36
N GLY A 71 14.87 -2.77 -1.56
CA GLY A 71 16.27 -2.31 -1.69
C GLY A 71 16.51 -1.20 -2.72
N VAL A 72 15.53 -0.84 -3.55
CA VAL A 72 15.66 0.29 -4.50
C VAL A 72 15.45 1.61 -3.77
N GLU A 73 16.55 2.31 -3.51
CA GLU A 73 16.56 3.56 -2.76
C GLU A 73 16.20 4.78 -3.63
N TRP A 74 15.52 5.73 -3.00
CA TRP A 74 15.48 7.08 -3.53
C TRP A 74 16.88 7.71 -3.49
N ASN A 75 17.21 8.58 -4.43
CA ASN A 75 18.41 9.41 -4.31
C ASN A 75 17.99 10.88 -4.37
N GLU A 76 18.77 11.79 -3.78
CA GLU A 76 18.38 13.21 -3.69
C GLU A 76 18.33 13.93 -5.06
N GLN A 77 18.86 13.30 -6.10
CA GLN A 77 18.82 13.78 -7.49
C GLN A 77 17.57 13.27 -8.26
N LYS A 78 16.89 12.24 -7.75
CA LYS A 78 15.73 11.55 -8.35
C LYS A 78 14.51 11.85 -7.49
N PHE A 79 13.38 12.10 -8.15
CA PHE A 79 12.13 12.47 -7.50
C PHE A 79 11.45 11.25 -6.84
N GLY A 80 12.06 10.65 -5.81
CA GLY A 80 11.39 9.78 -4.83
C GLY A 80 10.43 8.67 -5.31
N TRP A 81 9.65 8.17 -4.36
CA TRP A 81 8.58 7.20 -4.57
C TRP A 81 7.21 7.90 -4.51
N PHE A 82 6.41 7.73 -5.55
CA PHE A 82 5.04 8.20 -5.62
C PHE A 82 4.06 7.04 -5.66
N TYR A 83 2.84 7.27 -5.19
CA TYR A 83 1.80 6.28 -5.26
C TYR A 83 0.49 6.84 -5.83
N LEU A 84 -0.22 5.95 -6.49
CA LEU A 84 -1.53 6.19 -7.09
C LEU A 84 -2.50 5.14 -6.57
N MET A 85 -3.74 5.54 -6.39
CA MET A 85 -4.86 4.65 -6.09
C MET A 85 -5.83 4.69 -7.27
N ASP A 86 -6.19 3.53 -7.80
CA ASP A 86 -7.05 3.38 -8.99
C ASP A 86 -6.59 4.29 -10.16
N GLY A 87 -5.28 4.33 -10.40
CA GLY A 87 -4.66 5.13 -11.46
C GLY A 87 -4.63 6.64 -11.22
N LYS A 88 -5.03 7.12 -10.02
CA LYS A 88 -5.07 8.56 -9.70
C LYS A 88 -4.08 8.92 -8.59
N SER A 89 -3.38 10.04 -8.78
CA SER A 89 -2.56 10.64 -7.72
C SER A 89 -3.45 11.08 -6.56
N VAL A 90 -3.06 10.70 -5.35
CA VAL A 90 -3.78 11.06 -4.12
C VAL A 90 -3.02 12.12 -3.34
N LYS A 91 -3.75 13.04 -2.69
CA LYS A 91 -3.17 14.15 -1.91
C LYS A 91 -2.83 13.80 -0.46
N LYS A 92 -2.97 12.53 -0.08
CA LYS A 92 -2.67 12.04 1.28
C LYS A 92 -1.34 11.31 1.29
N MET A 93 -0.66 11.29 2.43
CA MET A 93 0.45 10.36 2.64
C MET A 93 -0.08 8.94 2.72
N ALA A 94 0.70 7.95 2.26
CA ALA A 94 0.28 6.55 2.26
C ALA A 94 -0.08 6.03 3.65
N GLU A 95 0.61 6.49 4.70
CA GLU A 95 0.29 6.17 6.11
C GLU A 95 -1.07 6.69 6.58
N ASN A 96 -1.68 7.63 5.84
CA ASN A 96 -2.95 8.28 6.18
C ASN A 96 -4.05 7.99 5.16
N TYR A 97 -3.77 7.19 4.13
CA TYR A 97 -4.75 6.76 3.14
C TYR A 97 -5.30 5.40 3.57
N VAL A 98 -6.45 5.39 4.23
CA VAL A 98 -7.16 4.16 4.63
C VAL A 98 -7.94 3.63 3.43
N LEU A 99 -7.70 2.37 3.05
CA LEU A 99 -8.38 1.72 1.94
C LEU A 99 -9.83 1.41 2.30
N LYS A 100 -10.70 1.51 1.29
CA LYS A 100 -12.12 1.22 1.40
C LYS A 100 -12.57 0.25 0.32
N ASN A 101 -12.39 0.64 -0.93
CA ASN A 101 -12.94 -0.07 -2.07
C ASN A 101 -12.04 -0.02 -3.31
N GLU A 102 -10.79 0.43 -3.14
CA GLU A 102 -9.79 0.52 -4.20
C GLU A 102 -9.50 -0.86 -4.78
N LYS A 103 -9.23 -0.87 -6.09
CA LYS A 103 -8.97 -2.06 -6.90
C LYS A 103 -7.53 -2.14 -7.38
N SER A 104 -6.85 -1.00 -7.47
CA SER A 104 -5.41 -0.98 -7.71
C SER A 104 -4.66 0.05 -6.88
N MET A 105 -3.42 -0.31 -6.55
CA MET A 105 -2.42 0.60 -5.99
C MET A 105 -1.17 0.51 -6.87
N MET A 106 -0.61 1.64 -7.26
CA MET A 106 0.63 1.67 -8.02
C MET A 106 1.67 2.53 -7.32
N TRP A 107 2.88 2.00 -7.15
CA TRP A 107 4.05 2.74 -6.68
C TRP A 107 5.00 2.93 -7.85
N VAL A 108 5.44 4.16 -8.07
CA VAL A 108 6.32 4.50 -9.19
C VAL A 108 7.54 5.22 -8.64
N TYR A 109 8.71 4.68 -8.96
CA TYR A 109 9.95 5.40 -8.79
C TYR A 109 10.09 6.43 -9.91
N LYS A 110 9.93 7.71 -9.58
CA LYS A 110 10.00 8.77 -10.61
C LYS A 110 11.41 9.33 -10.66
N VAL A 111 12.06 9.14 -11.80
CA VAL A 111 13.22 9.92 -12.19
C VAL A 111 12.72 11.05 -13.07
N GLU A 112 12.60 12.27 -12.56
CA GLU A 112 12.64 13.40 -13.50
C GLU A 112 14.10 13.54 -13.93
N ALA A 113 14.39 13.14 -15.16
CA ALA A 113 15.54 13.70 -15.84
C ALA A 113 15.18 15.18 -16.08
N CYS A 114 15.77 16.09 -15.29
CA CYS A 114 15.96 17.45 -15.78
C CYS A 114 16.80 17.33 -17.04
N TYR A 115 16.20 17.57 -18.21
CA TYR A 115 16.93 17.96 -19.41
C TYR A 115 17.09 19.47 -19.42
#